data_AF-A0A1I4SFB4-F1
#
_entry.id   AF-A0A1I4SFB4-F1
#
_cell.length_a   1.000
_cell.length_b   1.000
_cell.length_c   1.000
_cell.angle_alpha   90.00
_cell.angle_beta   90.00
_cell.angle_gamma   90.00
#
_symmetry.space_group_name_H-M   'P 1'
#
loop_
_entity.id
_entity.type
_entity.pdbx_description
1 polymer ?
#
loop_
_entity_poly.entity_id
_entity_poly.type
_entity_poly.pdbx_seq_one_letter_code
_entity_poly.pdbx_strand_id
1 'polypeptide(L)'
;MNSTPIARCLALAAVAALATGCQTLEVKKPTVEQTQEVRKGPESRPQRSITGFSQALRCMDTLLLDYGVRDVTMLTEEITDETKKLNAGTRDMLITSVSDLSRRSRAVRLVAFGKDTLNVVTFLASAQSASAYQAIPLYDIKGSVSQFDENLIKNQKDMGFGIFPYLNLGVAKDAASSMLALDLSVMTTSDMAVLPGVTSRNSVVILKQGSGFDGDAAYHKFGINYSMALARSEGQSQALRGLVELAAVELVGKLTKTPYWTCLGVTDPKANDETRLEMFDWYHSMAATRIELIAYFQNQLRRRGFYDGPIDGEFNPAIDEAIANYRAALGLSREAVLNEDFFYAFLAADHTKIPRPAQPARFAGPAQVAAAAPAPAAAAPTATATAAAAPATAGPAAPAATPLKLTLATSKQQTRFARGEPINLSLAPSQDAHVYCYLQDEDAKVVRFFPNRFARDSRIAASQTLALPGDMRFQLSMNSKGGSETIACFATPRDVVASLPQALVGTDFEPLPGASLDVIRAAFVKASGGTLAQENLRVQAK
;
A
#
# COMPACT_ATOMS: atom_id res chain seq x y z
N MET A 1 5.70 -104.53 24.98
CA MET A 1 5.97 -104.95 23.59
C MET A 1 4.87 -104.39 22.70
N ASN A 2 5.28 -103.56 21.75
CA ASN A 2 4.67 -103.19 20.46
C ASN A 2 3.25 -102.58 20.49
N SER A 3 3.12 -101.26 20.29
CA SER A 3 3.00 -100.56 18.98
C SER A 3 1.57 -100.68 18.42
N THR A 4 0.81 -99.64 18.09
CA THR A 4 1.00 -98.18 18.03
C THR A 4 -0.40 -97.57 17.80
N PRO A 5 -0.76 -96.44 18.43
CA PRO A 5 -2.07 -95.80 18.29
C PRO A 5 -2.06 -94.73 17.18
N ILE A 6 -1.70 -95.10 15.94
CA ILE A 6 -1.52 -94.12 14.84
C ILE A 6 -2.85 -93.85 14.09
N ALA A 7 -3.82 -94.75 14.15
CA ALA A 7 -5.06 -94.62 13.37
C ALA A 7 -6.12 -93.67 13.96
N ARG A 8 -6.08 -93.37 15.27
CA ARG A 8 -7.08 -92.48 15.91
C ARG A 8 -6.71 -91.00 15.90
N CYS A 9 -5.43 -90.65 15.78
CA CYS A 9 -5.00 -89.25 15.68
C CYS A 9 -5.19 -88.65 14.26
N LEU A 10 -5.27 -89.48 13.22
CA LEU A 10 -5.47 -89.01 11.84
C LEU A 10 -6.94 -88.64 11.54
N ALA A 11 -7.91 -89.27 12.22
CA ALA A 11 -9.33 -88.94 12.02
C ALA A 11 -9.76 -87.62 12.71
N LEU A 12 -9.09 -87.24 13.80
CA LEU A 12 -9.32 -85.95 14.48
C LEU A 12 -8.58 -84.77 13.82
N ALA A 13 -7.46 -85.04 13.15
CA ALA A 13 -6.75 -84.00 12.38
C ALA A 13 -7.46 -83.63 11.06
N ALA A 14 -8.21 -84.57 10.44
CA ALA A 14 -8.93 -84.32 9.19
C ALA A 14 -10.23 -83.49 9.38
N VAL A 15 -10.83 -83.50 10.57
CA VAL A 15 -12.01 -82.66 10.87
C VAL A 15 -11.59 -81.26 11.37
N ALA A 16 -10.39 -81.12 11.93
CA ALA A 16 -9.83 -79.81 12.31
C ALA A 16 -9.27 -79.01 11.12
N ALA A 17 -8.91 -79.67 10.00
CA ALA A 17 -8.33 -79.02 8.82
C ALA A 17 -9.35 -78.50 7.79
N LEU A 18 -10.64 -78.81 7.94
CA LEU A 18 -11.72 -78.28 7.07
C LEU A 18 -12.42 -77.04 7.64
N ALA A 19 -11.99 -76.55 8.82
CA ALA A 19 -12.50 -75.32 9.43
C ALA A 19 -11.58 -74.10 9.24
N THR A 20 -10.47 -74.24 8.49
CA THR A 20 -9.54 -73.15 8.17
C THR A 20 -9.62 -72.81 6.69
N GLY A 21 -10.73 -72.23 6.26
CA GLY A 21 -10.98 -71.95 4.85
C GLY A 21 -12.15 -71.02 4.62
N CYS A 22 -12.14 -69.84 5.28
CA CYS A 22 -12.76 -68.59 4.83
C CYS A 22 -12.53 -67.54 5.92
N GLN A 23 -11.29 -67.08 6.09
CA GLN A 23 -11.12 -65.71 6.60
C GLN A 23 -11.49 -64.79 5.46
N THR A 24 -12.78 -64.51 5.31
CA THR A 24 -13.19 -63.25 4.72
C THR A 24 -12.50 -62.18 5.55
N LEU A 25 -11.66 -61.37 4.91
CA LEU A 25 -11.26 -60.09 5.44
C LEU A 25 -12.56 -59.32 5.69
N GLU A 26 -13.17 -59.51 6.86
CA GLU A 26 -14.17 -58.61 7.38
C GLU A 26 -13.41 -57.31 7.64
N VAL A 27 -13.35 -56.49 6.59
CA VAL A 27 -13.07 -55.07 6.73
C VAL A 27 -14.01 -54.61 7.83
N LYS A 28 -13.45 -54.26 8.99
CA LYS A 28 -14.20 -53.80 10.15
C LYS A 28 -15.32 -52.89 9.64
N LYS A 29 -16.58 -53.24 9.87
CA LYS A 29 -17.75 -52.42 9.52
C LYS A 29 -17.57 -50.91 9.81
N PRO A 30 -16.95 -50.47 10.93
CA PRO A 30 -16.69 -49.05 11.14
C PRO A 30 -15.73 -48.41 10.12
N THR A 31 -14.83 -49.18 9.49
CA THR A 31 -13.92 -48.67 8.44
C THR A 31 -14.66 -48.51 7.11
N VAL A 32 -15.64 -49.36 6.80
CA VAL A 32 -16.48 -49.21 5.59
C VAL A 32 -17.46 -48.04 5.74
N GLU A 33 -18.06 -47.85 6.93
CA GLU A 33 -18.91 -46.70 7.25
C GLU A 33 -18.12 -45.38 7.26
N GLN A 34 -16.94 -45.36 7.88
CA GLN A 34 -16.03 -44.20 7.82
C GLN A 34 -15.56 -43.88 6.40
N THR A 35 -15.37 -44.89 5.54
CA THR A 35 -15.03 -44.67 4.12
C THR A 35 -16.24 -44.18 3.32
N GLN A 36 -17.48 -44.52 3.71
CA GLN A 36 -18.69 -44.01 3.07
C GLN A 36 -18.99 -42.55 3.43
N GLU A 37 -18.69 -42.11 4.65
CA GLU A 37 -18.74 -40.67 5.00
C GLU A 37 -17.68 -39.85 4.26
N VAL A 38 -16.48 -40.41 4.04
CA VAL A 38 -15.43 -39.76 3.23
C VAL A 38 -15.76 -39.77 1.73
N ARG A 39 -16.54 -40.75 1.24
CA ARG A 39 -17.03 -40.83 -0.16
C ARG A 39 -18.21 -39.91 -0.44
N LYS A 40 -18.97 -39.49 0.58
CA LYS A 40 -19.78 -38.28 0.48
C LYS A 40 -18.82 -37.10 0.41
N GLY A 41 -18.38 -36.79 -0.82
CA GLY A 41 -17.68 -35.54 -1.08
C GLY A 41 -18.45 -34.36 -0.45
N PRO A 42 -17.78 -33.27 -0.10
CA PRO A 42 -18.38 -32.18 0.66
C PRO A 42 -19.71 -31.76 0.01
N GLU A 43 -20.83 -32.04 0.70
CA GLU A 43 -22.18 -31.63 0.24
C GLU A 43 -22.31 -30.09 0.25
N SER A 44 -21.32 -29.39 0.82
CA SER A 44 -21.18 -27.95 0.77
C SER A 44 -20.62 -27.49 -0.57
N ARG A 45 -21.33 -26.54 -1.19
CA ARG A 45 -20.81 -25.77 -2.33
C ARG A 45 -19.45 -25.19 -1.96
N PRO A 46 -18.47 -25.15 -2.88
CA PRO A 46 -17.20 -24.47 -2.65
C PRO A 46 -17.44 -23.05 -2.13
N GLN A 47 -17.01 -22.79 -0.90
CA GLN A 47 -17.11 -21.47 -0.27
C GLN A 47 -15.77 -20.76 -0.43
N ARG A 48 -15.81 -19.43 -0.56
CA ARG A 48 -14.58 -18.64 -0.41
C ARG A 48 -14.12 -18.73 1.04
N SER A 49 -12.81 -18.81 1.26
CA SER A 49 -12.22 -18.59 2.57
C SER A 49 -12.41 -17.12 2.95
N ILE A 50 -13.47 -16.82 3.69
CA ILE A 50 -13.75 -15.48 4.20
C ILE A 50 -13.29 -15.47 5.66
N THR A 51 -12.39 -14.56 5.96
CA THR A 51 -11.94 -14.26 7.32
C THR A 51 -12.75 -13.08 7.89
N GLY A 52 -12.53 -12.78 9.17
CA GLY A 52 -13.03 -11.56 9.80
C GLY A 52 -12.36 -10.27 9.29
N PHE A 53 -11.28 -10.36 8.51
CA PHE A 53 -10.49 -9.20 8.07
C PHE A 53 -10.69 -8.84 6.59
N SER A 54 -11.45 -9.62 5.82
CA SER A 54 -11.76 -9.31 4.42
C SER A 54 -12.41 -7.93 4.22
N GLN A 55 -13.22 -7.47 5.19
CA GLN A 55 -13.79 -6.12 5.17
C GLN A 55 -12.75 -5.04 5.48
N ALA A 56 -11.81 -5.32 6.39
CA ALA A 56 -10.71 -4.41 6.72
C ALA A 56 -9.79 -4.17 5.51
N LEU A 57 -9.45 -5.22 4.75
CA LEU A 57 -8.68 -5.11 3.51
C LEU A 57 -9.35 -4.16 2.49
N ARG A 58 -10.66 -4.32 2.27
CA ARG A 58 -11.42 -3.44 1.37
C ARG A 58 -11.53 -2.00 1.88
N CYS A 59 -11.65 -1.83 3.18
CA CYS A 59 -11.63 -0.51 3.81
C CYS A 59 -10.28 0.17 3.57
N MET A 60 -9.17 -0.55 3.75
CA MET A 60 -7.82 -0.04 3.51
C MET A 60 -7.64 0.46 2.07
N ASP A 61 -8.18 -0.23 1.07
CA ASP A 61 -8.12 0.21 -0.33
C ASP A 61 -8.74 1.60 -0.54
N THR A 62 -9.82 1.91 0.19
CA THR A 62 -10.45 3.24 0.18
C THR A 62 -9.61 4.25 0.95
N LEU A 63 -9.10 3.85 2.13
CA LEU A 63 -8.26 4.70 2.95
C LEU A 63 -6.97 5.12 2.23
N LEU A 64 -6.33 4.21 1.50
CA LEU A 64 -5.14 4.48 0.70
C LEU A 64 -5.42 5.49 -0.41
N LEU A 65 -6.58 5.37 -1.06
CA LEU A 65 -7.03 6.38 -2.03
C LEU A 65 -7.19 7.74 -1.35
N ASP A 66 -7.89 7.81 -0.21
CA ASP A 66 -8.19 9.04 0.53
C ASP A 66 -6.96 9.73 1.13
N TYR A 67 -5.90 8.98 1.43
CA TYR A 67 -4.61 9.56 1.83
C TYR A 67 -3.67 9.80 0.65
N GLY A 68 -4.08 9.39 -0.56
CA GLY A 68 -3.33 9.61 -1.81
C GLY A 68 -2.09 8.75 -1.95
N VAL A 69 -2.06 7.63 -1.22
CA VAL A 69 -0.97 6.66 -1.27
C VAL A 69 -0.92 6.03 -2.65
N ARG A 70 0.27 5.99 -3.23
CA ARG A 70 0.54 5.42 -4.55
C ARG A 70 2.00 5.03 -4.67
N ASP A 71 2.30 4.22 -5.69
CA ASP A 71 3.67 3.87 -6.07
C ASP A 71 4.48 3.25 -4.90
N VAL A 72 3.81 2.54 -3.97
CA VAL A 72 4.45 1.80 -2.88
C VAL A 72 4.81 0.42 -3.40
N THR A 73 6.10 0.17 -3.60
CA THR A 73 6.57 -1.11 -4.13
C THR A 73 7.31 -1.90 -3.07
N MET A 74 6.88 -3.15 -2.89
CA MET A 74 7.37 -4.06 -1.87
C MET A 74 7.78 -5.38 -2.53
N LEU A 75 8.85 -5.98 -2.05
CA LEU A 75 9.21 -7.36 -2.31
C LEU A 75 8.67 -8.22 -1.16
N THR A 76 8.41 -9.49 -1.41
CA THR A 76 8.29 -10.48 -0.32
C THR A 76 9.01 -11.75 -0.73
N GLU A 77 9.77 -12.28 0.21
CA GLU A 77 10.41 -13.59 0.12
C GLU A 77 9.48 -14.70 0.67
N GLU A 78 10.03 -15.90 0.81
CA GLU A 78 9.33 -17.00 1.46
C GLU A 78 9.20 -16.73 2.97
N ILE A 79 7.96 -16.76 3.48
CA ILE A 79 7.68 -16.64 4.92
C ILE A 79 7.72 -18.04 5.52
N THR A 80 8.85 -18.38 6.13
CA THR A 80 9.11 -19.72 6.67
C THR A 80 8.28 -19.99 7.93
N ASP A 81 7.82 -21.23 8.08
CA ASP A 81 7.34 -21.76 9.36
C ASP A 81 8.52 -22.30 10.18
N GLU A 82 8.99 -21.52 11.16
CA GLU A 82 10.10 -21.94 12.04
C GLU A 82 9.66 -23.01 13.04
N THR A 83 8.36 -23.23 13.21
CA THR A 83 7.81 -24.28 14.07
C THR A 83 7.86 -25.65 13.41
N LYS A 84 7.89 -25.68 12.07
CA LYS A 84 7.85 -26.88 11.20
C LYS A 84 6.62 -27.76 11.39
N LYS A 85 5.57 -27.22 12.01
CA LYS A 85 4.33 -27.95 12.33
C LYS A 85 3.19 -27.56 11.41
N LEU A 86 3.32 -26.44 10.69
CA LEU A 86 2.33 -25.93 9.77
C LEU A 86 2.79 -26.15 8.34
N ASN A 87 1.92 -26.76 7.54
CA ASN A 87 2.10 -26.86 6.11
C ASN A 87 1.14 -25.88 5.42
N ALA A 88 1.50 -24.59 5.40
CA ALA A 88 0.66 -23.53 4.88
C ALA A 88 1.44 -22.55 4.00
N GLY A 89 0.82 -22.12 2.89
CA GLY A 89 1.38 -21.13 1.96
C GLY A 89 1.24 -19.70 2.49
N THR A 90 1.97 -19.34 3.54
CA THR A 90 1.89 -18.02 4.18
C THR A 90 2.22 -16.88 3.20
N ARG A 91 3.20 -17.08 2.31
CA ARG A 91 3.53 -16.14 1.23
C ARG A 91 2.34 -15.89 0.31
N ASP A 92 1.63 -16.94 -0.10
CA ASP A 92 0.49 -16.84 -1.03
C ASP A 92 -0.73 -16.19 -0.37
N MET A 93 -0.92 -16.43 0.94
CA MET A 93 -1.89 -15.71 1.75
C MET A 93 -1.57 -14.21 1.78
N LEU A 94 -0.28 -13.84 1.94
CA LEU A 94 0.13 -12.43 1.95
C LEU A 94 -0.07 -11.78 0.58
N ILE A 95 0.30 -12.47 -0.49
CA ILE A 95 0.09 -11.99 -1.87
C ILE A 95 -1.40 -11.69 -2.11
N THR A 96 -2.28 -12.60 -1.71
CA THR A 96 -3.72 -12.41 -1.84
C THR A 96 -4.21 -11.24 -0.98
N SER A 97 -3.74 -11.14 0.26
CA SER A 97 -4.12 -10.08 1.20
C SER A 97 -3.75 -8.68 0.68
N VAL A 98 -2.52 -8.52 0.19
CA VAL A 98 -2.06 -7.24 -0.39
C VAL A 98 -2.80 -6.92 -1.70
N SER A 99 -3.11 -7.93 -2.50
CA SER A 99 -3.90 -7.75 -3.74
C SER A 99 -5.31 -7.24 -3.44
N ASP A 100 -5.99 -7.81 -2.44
CA ASP A 100 -7.32 -7.35 -2.03
C ASP A 100 -7.30 -5.98 -1.35
N LEU A 101 -6.24 -5.69 -0.58
CA LEU A 101 -6.02 -4.41 0.10
C LEU A 101 -5.75 -3.24 -0.86
N SER A 102 -5.21 -3.52 -2.05
CA SER A 102 -4.79 -2.50 -3.01
C SER A 102 -5.49 -2.64 -4.37
N ARG A 103 -6.71 -3.19 -4.39
CA ARG A 103 -7.40 -3.59 -5.62
C ARG A 103 -7.80 -2.42 -6.52
N ARG A 104 -8.39 -1.36 -5.97
CA ARG A 104 -8.84 -0.16 -6.70
C ARG A 104 -7.79 0.94 -6.66
N SER A 105 -7.13 1.12 -5.52
CA SER A 105 -6.09 2.12 -5.30
C SER A 105 -4.85 1.85 -6.13
N ARG A 106 -4.50 0.57 -6.34
CA ARG A 106 -3.19 0.15 -6.87
C ARG A 106 -2.02 0.83 -6.13
N ALA A 107 -2.24 1.17 -4.86
CA ALA A 107 -1.28 1.89 -4.05
C ALA A 107 -0.05 1.04 -3.72
N VAL A 108 -0.24 -0.26 -3.49
CA VAL A 108 0.80 -1.22 -3.14
C VAL A 108 0.99 -2.23 -4.26
N ARG A 109 2.22 -2.30 -4.78
CA ARG A 109 2.68 -3.35 -5.70
C ARG A 109 3.58 -4.30 -4.95
N LEU A 110 3.13 -5.54 -4.79
CA LEU A 110 3.93 -6.61 -4.21
C LEU A 110 4.58 -7.44 -5.33
N VAL A 111 5.90 -7.53 -5.30
CA VAL A 111 6.68 -8.42 -6.16
C VAL A 111 7.01 -9.66 -5.34
N ALA A 112 6.38 -10.78 -5.68
CA ALA A 112 6.73 -12.06 -5.08
C ALA A 112 8.07 -12.52 -5.64
N PHE A 113 9.07 -12.64 -4.78
CA PHE A 113 10.41 -13.12 -5.13
C PHE A 113 10.70 -14.39 -4.34
N GLY A 114 11.32 -15.37 -4.99
CA GLY A 114 11.64 -16.64 -4.35
C GLY A 114 12.38 -17.58 -5.28
N LYS A 115 12.79 -18.74 -4.75
CA LYS A 115 13.55 -19.76 -5.51
C LYS A 115 12.86 -20.14 -6.83
N ASP A 116 11.53 -20.18 -6.83
CA ASP A 116 10.72 -20.55 -7.99
C ASP A 116 10.71 -19.50 -9.11
N THR A 117 11.01 -18.24 -8.77
CA THR A 117 11.00 -17.12 -9.73
C THR A 117 12.29 -17.00 -10.53
N LEU A 118 13.37 -17.66 -10.12
CA LEU A 118 14.66 -17.61 -10.83
C LEU A 118 14.55 -18.11 -12.27
N ASN A 119 13.77 -19.16 -12.51
CA ASN A 119 13.54 -19.70 -13.86
C ASN A 119 12.73 -18.74 -14.75
N VAL A 120 11.80 -17.99 -14.17
CA VAL A 120 10.99 -17.01 -14.90
C VAL A 120 11.81 -15.77 -15.21
N VAL A 121 12.60 -15.29 -14.25
CA VAL A 121 13.49 -14.13 -14.45
C VAL A 121 14.54 -14.44 -15.52
N THR A 122 15.15 -15.63 -15.50
CA THR A 122 16.12 -16.03 -16.54
C THR A 122 15.45 -16.18 -17.91
N PHE A 123 14.24 -16.74 -17.98
CA PHE A 123 13.46 -16.78 -19.21
C PHE A 123 13.12 -15.38 -19.74
N LEU A 124 12.63 -14.47 -18.89
CA LEU A 124 12.27 -13.09 -19.29
C LEU A 124 13.48 -12.26 -19.68
N ALA A 125 14.63 -12.46 -19.01
CA ALA A 125 15.89 -11.87 -19.39
C ALA A 125 16.35 -12.37 -20.77
N SER A 126 16.20 -13.67 -21.05
CA SER A 126 16.50 -14.26 -22.36
C SER A 126 15.54 -13.78 -23.47
N ALA A 127 14.29 -13.48 -23.11
CA ALA A 127 13.27 -12.94 -24.02
C ALA A 127 13.43 -11.43 -24.29
N GLN A 128 14.51 -10.79 -23.81
CA GLN A 128 14.77 -9.35 -23.91
C GLN A 128 13.66 -8.44 -23.33
N SER A 129 12.76 -9.00 -22.53
CA SER A 129 11.72 -8.27 -21.80
C SER A 129 12.23 -7.66 -20.49
N ALA A 130 13.42 -7.04 -20.56
CA ALA A 130 14.13 -6.50 -19.39
C ALA A 130 13.46 -5.28 -18.75
N SER A 131 12.48 -4.65 -19.42
CA SER A 131 11.77 -3.48 -18.91
C SER A 131 10.96 -3.75 -17.63
N ALA A 132 10.57 -5.00 -17.37
CA ALA A 132 9.79 -5.38 -16.19
C ALA A 132 10.56 -5.24 -14.85
N TYR A 133 11.90 -5.15 -14.90
CA TYR A 133 12.79 -5.14 -13.72
C TYR A 133 13.68 -3.89 -13.62
N GLN A 134 13.46 -2.87 -14.46
CA GLN A 134 14.28 -1.65 -14.46
C GLN A 134 14.05 -0.75 -13.24
N ALA A 135 12.96 -0.93 -12.50
CA ALA A 135 12.65 -0.19 -11.28
C ALA A 135 12.65 -1.13 -10.06
N ILE A 136 13.71 -1.04 -9.25
CA ILE A 136 13.89 -1.83 -8.03
C ILE A 136 12.80 -1.43 -7.01
N PRO A 137 12.10 -2.39 -6.37
CA PRO A 137 11.17 -2.08 -5.28
C PRO A 137 11.83 -1.31 -4.13
N LEU A 138 11.08 -0.47 -3.43
CA LEU A 138 11.59 0.35 -2.32
C LEU A 138 11.76 -0.43 -1.03
N TYR A 139 10.86 -1.38 -0.78
CA TYR A 139 10.75 -2.09 0.48
C TYR A 139 10.77 -3.60 0.27
N ASP A 140 11.10 -4.33 1.33
CA ASP A 140 10.99 -5.79 1.42
C ASP A 140 10.20 -6.18 2.67
N ILE A 141 9.40 -7.25 2.59
CA ILE A 141 8.64 -7.81 3.71
C ILE A 141 9.27 -9.15 4.08
N LYS A 142 9.79 -9.21 5.31
CA LYS A 142 10.39 -10.41 5.89
C LYS A 142 9.69 -10.81 7.17
N GLY A 143 9.60 -12.11 7.42
CA GLY A 143 9.06 -12.63 8.66
C GLY A 143 8.94 -14.15 8.67
N SER A 144 8.32 -14.66 9.72
CA SER A 144 8.10 -16.09 9.91
C SER A 144 6.89 -16.35 10.79
N VAL A 145 6.37 -17.59 10.71
CA VAL A 145 5.54 -18.12 11.78
C VAL A 145 6.46 -18.43 12.94
N SER A 146 6.39 -17.62 13.99
CA SER A 146 7.33 -17.65 15.10
C SER A 146 6.93 -18.62 16.21
N GLN A 147 5.63 -18.94 16.34
CA GLN A 147 5.13 -19.80 17.40
C GLN A 147 3.91 -20.61 16.95
N PHE A 148 3.89 -21.89 17.33
CA PHE A 148 2.74 -22.76 17.21
C PHE A 148 2.75 -23.79 18.34
N ASP A 149 2.00 -23.48 19.39
CA ASP A 149 1.90 -24.28 20.60
C ASP A 149 0.53 -24.92 20.70
N GLU A 150 0.52 -26.25 20.77
CA GLU A 150 -0.69 -27.05 20.87
C GLU A 150 -0.96 -27.45 22.33
N ASN A 151 -2.24 -27.52 22.70
CA ASN A 151 -2.67 -27.97 24.03
C ASN A 151 -2.12 -27.12 25.20
N LEU A 152 -2.10 -25.80 25.04
CA LEU A 152 -1.68 -24.86 26.09
C LEU A 152 -2.46 -25.03 27.40
N ILE A 153 -3.72 -25.47 27.30
CA ILE A 153 -4.57 -25.80 28.45
C ILE A 153 -5.22 -27.16 28.19
N LYS A 154 -4.90 -28.15 29.04
CA LYS A 154 -5.72 -29.35 29.21
C LYS A 154 -6.49 -29.13 30.50
N ASN A 155 -7.82 -29.05 30.44
CA ASN A 155 -8.65 -29.09 31.65
C ASN A 155 -8.43 -30.44 32.36
N GLN A 156 -7.49 -30.50 33.31
CA GLN A 156 -7.63 -31.42 34.42
C GLN A 156 -8.72 -30.82 35.31
N LYS A 157 -9.89 -31.44 35.23
CA LYS A 157 -11.04 -31.35 36.12
C LYS A 157 -10.65 -30.91 37.55
N ASP A 158 -10.56 -29.60 37.80
CA ASP A 158 -10.82 -28.92 39.07
C ASP A 158 -10.56 -27.39 38.91
N MET A 159 -11.61 -26.59 39.19
CA MET A 159 -11.66 -25.12 39.28
C MET A 159 -11.39 -24.28 38.01
N GLY A 160 -12.44 -23.54 37.60
CA GLY A 160 -12.44 -22.67 36.43
C GLY A 160 -11.54 -21.44 36.60
N PHE A 161 -10.64 -21.26 35.63
CA PHE A 161 -9.91 -20.02 35.40
C PHE A 161 -10.33 -19.45 34.04
N GLY A 162 -10.97 -18.28 34.07
CA GLY A 162 -11.24 -17.49 32.88
C GLY A 162 -9.97 -16.83 32.37
N ILE A 163 -9.75 -16.85 31.06
CA ILE A 163 -8.61 -16.18 30.43
C ILE A 163 -9.03 -14.72 30.21
N PHE A 164 -8.81 -13.84 31.19
CA PHE A 164 -8.93 -12.39 30.96
C PHE A 164 -7.74 -11.91 30.10
N PRO A 165 -7.93 -11.10 29.04
CA PRO A 165 -9.15 -10.44 28.52
C PRO A 165 -9.92 -11.22 27.42
N TYR A 166 -9.50 -12.44 27.08
CA TYR A 166 -9.96 -13.15 25.88
C TYR A 166 -11.30 -13.90 26.04
N LEU A 167 -11.69 -14.33 27.24
CA LEU A 167 -12.86 -15.22 27.40
C LEU A 167 -13.40 -15.37 28.84
N ASN A 168 -14.69 -15.13 29.03
CA ASN A 168 -15.47 -15.58 30.20
C ASN A 168 -16.24 -16.85 29.82
N LEU A 169 -15.62 -18.02 29.93
CA LEU A 169 -16.26 -19.29 29.57
C LEU A 169 -16.55 -20.12 30.83
N GLY A 170 -17.85 -20.29 31.11
CA GLY A 170 -18.36 -21.19 32.12
C GLY A 170 -18.01 -22.65 31.83
N VAL A 171 -18.13 -23.48 32.87
CA VAL A 171 -17.69 -24.88 32.98
C VAL A 171 -17.99 -25.72 31.72
N ALA A 172 -17.02 -25.81 30.80
CA ALA A 172 -17.06 -26.71 29.65
C ALA A 172 -16.16 -27.94 29.91
N LYS A 173 -16.72 -29.13 29.71
CA LYS A 173 -15.99 -30.41 29.73
C LYS A 173 -15.23 -30.54 28.42
N ASP A 174 -13.90 -30.63 28.50
CA ASP A 174 -12.96 -30.86 27.41
C ASP A 174 -12.82 -29.72 26.38
N ALA A 175 -12.05 -28.68 26.75
CA ALA A 175 -11.53 -27.67 25.83
C ALA A 175 -10.01 -27.84 25.70
N ALA A 176 -9.50 -27.87 24.47
CA ALA A 176 -8.07 -27.78 24.18
C ALA A 176 -7.80 -26.46 23.44
N SER A 177 -6.71 -25.78 23.80
CA SER A 177 -6.34 -24.50 23.22
C SER A 177 -4.99 -24.59 22.52
N SER A 178 -4.87 -23.99 21.33
CA SER A 178 -3.61 -23.83 20.62
C SER A 178 -3.36 -22.36 20.32
N MET A 179 -2.11 -21.90 20.38
CA MET A 179 -1.71 -20.54 20.03
C MET A 179 -0.85 -20.56 18.78
N LEU A 180 -1.08 -19.61 17.90
CA LEU A 180 -0.32 -19.37 16.68
C LEU A 180 0.14 -17.91 16.66
N ALA A 181 1.41 -17.65 16.32
CA ALA A 181 1.95 -16.30 16.18
C ALA A 181 2.66 -16.09 14.84
N LEU A 182 2.52 -14.88 14.29
CA LEU A 182 3.13 -14.42 13.06
C LEU A 182 3.83 -13.08 13.30
N ASP A 183 5.10 -13.00 12.94
CA ASP A 183 5.90 -11.79 13.03
C ASP A 183 6.38 -11.37 11.64
N LEU A 184 6.00 -10.17 11.21
CA LEU A 184 6.44 -9.58 9.94
C LEU A 184 7.06 -8.19 10.18
N SER A 185 8.07 -7.85 9.38
CA SER A 185 8.78 -6.56 9.43
C SER A 185 9.09 -6.05 8.03
N VAL A 186 9.06 -4.73 7.85
CA VAL A 186 9.44 -4.09 6.60
C VAL A 186 10.90 -3.62 6.65
N MET A 187 11.61 -3.84 5.55
CA MET A 187 13.01 -3.45 5.37
C MET A 187 13.16 -2.57 4.13
N THR A 188 14.21 -1.76 4.07
CA THR A 188 14.60 -0.99 2.89
C THR A 188 15.46 -1.85 1.97
N THR A 189 15.21 -1.83 0.65
CA THR A 189 16.00 -2.63 -0.31
C THR A 189 17.38 -2.05 -0.60
N SER A 190 17.62 -0.78 -0.27
CA SER A 190 18.90 -0.09 -0.50
C SER A 190 20.03 -0.60 0.37
N ASP A 191 19.73 -0.80 1.65
CA ASP A 191 20.69 -1.03 2.74
C ASP A 191 20.26 -2.18 3.65
N MET A 192 19.13 -2.85 3.34
CA MET A 192 18.59 -3.97 4.09
C MET A 192 18.38 -3.64 5.57
N ALA A 193 18.05 -2.38 5.88
CA ALA A 193 17.75 -1.94 7.23
C ALA A 193 16.27 -2.15 7.54
N VAL A 194 15.96 -2.60 8.76
CA VAL A 194 14.58 -2.68 9.24
C VAL A 194 14.05 -1.26 9.43
N LEU A 195 12.86 -0.98 8.89
CA LEU A 195 12.21 0.30 9.05
C LEU A 195 11.54 0.38 10.43
N PRO A 196 11.99 1.27 11.34
CA PRO A 196 11.45 1.35 12.69
C PRO A 196 9.96 1.67 12.69
N GLY A 197 9.20 0.99 13.57
CA GLY A 197 7.75 1.19 13.69
C GLY A 197 6.91 0.52 12.59
N VAL A 198 7.52 -0.11 11.58
CA VAL A 198 6.79 -0.83 10.52
C VAL A 198 6.95 -2.33 10.70
N THR A 199 6.41 -2.82 11.82
CA THR A 199 6.38 -4.24 12.19
C THR A 199 4.97 -4.64 12.64
N SER A 200 4.65 -5.91 12.42
CA SER A 200 3.40 -6.54 12.83
C SER A 200 3.74 -7.80 13.61
N ARG A 201 3.18 -7.91 14.82
CA ARG A 201 3.40 -9.02 15.74
C ARG A 201 2.05 -9.44 16.30
N ASN A 202 1.46 -10.47 15.73
CA ASN A 202 0.10 -10.87 16.05
C ASN A 202 0.05 -12.35 16.41
N SER A 203 -0.81 -12.68 17.38
CA SER A 203 -1.10 -14.05 17.77
C SER A 203 -2.60 -14.30 17.84
N VAL A 204 -2.99 -15.56 17.64
CA VAL A 204 -4.38 -16.02 17.69
C VAL A 204 -4.44 -17.26 18.56
N VAL A 205 -5.48 -17.32 19.39
CA VAL A 205 -5.81 -18.50 20.17
C VAL A 205 -6.95 -19.24 19.49
N ILE A 206 -6.72 -20.53 19.23
CA ILE A 206 -7.66 -21.45 18.60
C ILE A 206 -8.20 -22.37 19.69
N LEU A 207 -9.52 -22.32 19.92
CA LEU A 207 -10.19 -23.16 20.89
C LEU A 207 -10.84 -24.35 20.17
N LYS A 208 -10.58 -25.56 20.66
CA LYS A 208 -11.24 -26.78 20.23
C LYS A 208 -12.24 -27.22 21.31
N GLN A 209 -13.52 -27.33 20.96
CA GLN A 209 -14.57 -27.73 21.90
C GLN A 209 -15.12 -29.14 21.56
N GLY A 210 -14.98 -30.08 22.49
CA GLY A 210 -15.54 -31.44 22.38
C GLY A 210 -14.75 -32.42 21.50
N SER A 211 -15.38 -33.57 21.20
CA SER A 211 -14.80 -34.66 20.37
C SER A 211 -14.90 -34.44 18.86
N GLY A 212 -15.53 -33.33 18.43
CA GLY A 212 -15.56 -32.85 17.04
C GLY A 212 -14.43 -31.85 16.75
N PHE A 213 -14.21 -31.52 15.48
CA PHE A 213 -13.21 -30.53 15.05
C PHE A 213 -13.82 -29.13 14.84
N ASP A 214 -14.91 -28.81 15.54
CA ASP A 214 -15.52 -27.47 15.50
C ASP A 214 -14.76 -26.60 16.52
N GLY A 215 -14.22 -25.45 16.09
CA GLY A 215 -13.41 -24.58 16.94
C GLY A 215 -13.61 -23.11 16.63
N ASP A 216 -13.37 -22.24 17.60
CA ASP A 216 -13.44 -20.79 17.43
C ASP A 216 -12.02 -20.20 17.49
N ALA A 217 -11.69 -19.32 16.54
CA ALA A 217 -10.48 -18.49 16.61
C ALA A 217 -10.83 -17.12 17.16
N ALA A 218 -10.08 -16.67 18.17
CA ALA A 218 -10.20 -15.35 18.76
C ALA A 218 -8.91 -14.55 18.54
N TYR A 219 -9.04 -13.41 17.85
CA TYR A 219 -7.98 -12.42 17.67
C TYR A 219 -8.26 -11.24 18.58
N HIS A 220 -7.22 -10.72 19.22
CA HIS A 220 -7.32 -9.52 20.03
C HIS A 220 -6.40 -8.46 19.45
N LYS A 221 -6.99 -7.35 18.99
CA LYS A 221 -6.24 -6.21 18.50
C LYS A 221 -6.98 -4.93 18.81
N PHE A 222 -6.28 -3.90 19.30
CA PHE A 222 -6.87 -2.64 19.75
C PHE A 222 -8.00 -2.86 20.76
N GLY A 223 -7.89 -3.83 21.67
CA GLY A 223 -8.96 -4.12 22.62
C GLY A 223 -10.26 -4.68 21.99
N ILE A 224 -10.27 -4.96 20.68
CA ILE A 224 -11.42 -5.52 19.96
C ILE A 224 -11.19 -7.03 19.79
N ASN A 225 -12.20 -7.80 20.18
CA ASN A 225 -12.21 -9.25 20.01
C ASN A 225 -12.86 -9.59 18.67
N TYR A 226 -12.07 -10.12 17.73
CA TYR A 226 -12.57 -10.73 16.52
C TYR A 226 -12.68 -12.23 16.72
N SER A 227 -13.89 -12.77 16.70
CA SER A 227 -14.11 -14.22 16.75
C SER A 227 -14.63 -14.73 15.41
N MET A 228 -14.17 -15.91 15.00
CA MET A 228 -14.67 -16.61 13.84
C MET A 228 -14.85 -18.10 14.13
N ALA A 229 -15.95 -18.66 13.65
CA ALA A 229 -16.19 -20.10 13.69
C ALA A 229 -15.37 -20.79 12.60
N LEU A 230 -14.51 -21.71 13.00
CA LEU A 230 -13.65 -22.49 12.11
C LEU A 230 -14.35 -23.82 11.76
N ALA A 231 -14.40 -24.13 10.47
CA ALA A 231 -14.94 -25.40 10.01
C ALA A 231 -13.96 -26.58 10.29
N ARG A 232 -14.57 -27.76 10.41
CA ARG A 232 -14.04 -29.07 10.87
C ARG A 232 -12.73 -29.61 10.30
N SER A 233 -12.01 -28.91 9.42
CA SER A 233 -10.80 -29.46 8.79
C SER A 233 -9.72 -28.44 8.38
N GLU A 234 -9.93 -27.13 8.55
CA GLU A 234 -8.95 -26.10 8.11
C GLU A 234 -8.61 -25.06 9.20
N GLY A 235 -8.96 -25.33 10.47
CA GLY A 235 -8.92 -24.32 11.53
C GLY A 235 -7.59 -23.58 11.69
N GLN A 236 -6.46 -24.29 11.60
CA GLN A 236 -5.12 -23.70 11.75
C GLN A 236 -4.73 -22.81 10.57
N SER A 237 -4.97 -23.26 9.33
CA SER A 237 -4.65 -22.49 8.12
C SER A 237 -5.55 -21.27 7.97
N GLN A 238 -6.81 -21.35 8.38
CA GLN A 238 -7.72 -20.21 8.42
C GLN A 238 -7.30 -19.21 9.51
N ALA A 239 -6.89 -19.71 10.68
CA ALA A 239 -6.37 -18.87 11.76
C ALA A 239 -5.11 -18.09 11.31
N LEU A 240 -4.17 -18.78 10.65
CA LEU A 240 -2.98 -18.19 10.04
C LEU A 240 -3.32 -17.15 8.97
N ARG A 241 -4.28 -17.45 8.09
CA ARG A 241 -4.75 -16.49 7.07
C ARG A 241 -5.23 -15.20 7.72
N GLY A 242 -6.00 -15.28 8.81
CA GLY A 242 -6.43 -14.09 9.55
C GLY A 242 -5.25 -13.29 10.13
N LEU A 243 -4.19 -13.95 10.63
CA LEU A 243 -2.97 -13.25 11.08
C LEU A 243 -2.26 -12.55 9.92
N VAL A 244 -2.17 -13.20 8.76
CA VAL A 244 -1.54 -12.62 7.57
C VAL A 244 -2.31 -11.41 7.06
N GLU A 245 -3.65 -11.49 7.02
CA GLU A 245 -4.49 -10.39 6.59
C GLU A 245 -4.40 -9.19 7.56
N LEU A 246 -4.42 -9.45 8.87
CA LEU A 246 -4.21 -8.41 9.88
C LEU A 246 -2.82 -7.78 9.73
N ALA A 247 -1.79 -8.58 9.52
CA ALA A 247 -0.44 -8.09 9.31
C ALA A 247 -0.31 -7.24 8.04
N ALA A 248 -0.98 -7.61 6.95
CA ALA A 248 -1.02 -6.80 5.73
C ALA A 248 -1.66 -5.42 5.98
N VAL A 249 -2.78 -5.37 6.70
CA VAL A 249 -3.44 -4.11 7.09
C VAL A 249 -2.52 -3.24 7.95
N GLU A 250 -1.89 -3.82 8.97
CA GLU A 250 -0.97 -3.11 9.87
C GLU A 250 0.27 -2.60 9.16
N LEU A 251 1.00 -3.47 8.44
CA LEU A 251 2.26 -3.09 7.80
C LEU A 251 2.05 -1.98 6.79
N VAL A 252 1.03 -2.10 5.93
CA VAL A 252 0.73 -1.05 4.94
C VAL A 252 0.26 0.22 5.63
N GLY A 253 -0.60 0.11 6.65
CA GLY A 253 -1.06 1.25 7.46
C GLY A 253 0.08 2.03 8.10
N LYS A 254 0.96 1.32 8.80
CA LYS A 254 2.16 1.85 9.48
C LYS A 254 3.15 2.45 8.51
N LEU A 255 3.43 1.76 7.39
CA LEU A 255 4.34 2.24 6.36
C LEU A 255 3.86 3.55 5.73
N THR A 256 2.55 3.65 5.50
CA THR A 256 1.95 4.78 4.78
C THR A 256 1.42 5.88 5.70
N LYS A 257 1.52 5.69 7.02
CA LYS A 257 0.96 6.56 8.06
C LYS A 257 -0.52 6.85 7.81
N THR A 258 -1.26 5.81 7.44
CA THR A 258 -2.72 5.85 7.25
C THR A 258 -3.40 5.19 8.44
N PRO A 259 -4.50 5.76 8.98
CA PRO A 259 -5.13 5.33 10.23
C PRO A 259 -5.88 4.00 10.06
N TYR A 260 -5.13 2.91 9.88
CA TYR A 260 -5.63 1.57 9.55
C TYR A 260 -6.53 0.98 10.63
N TRP A 261 -6.39 1.44 11.88
CA TRP A 261 -7.27 1.06 12.99
C TRP A 261 -8.74 1.38 12.73
N THR A 262 -9.04 2.40 11.91
CA THR A 262 -10.43 2.69 11.49
C THR A 262 -11.05 1.53 10.70
N CYS A 263 -10.23 0.83 9.90
CA CYS A 263 -10.64 -0.38 9.17
C CYS A 263 -10.70 -1.62 10.07
N LEU A 264 -10.03 -1.58 11.22
CA LEU A 264 -10.10 -2.57 12.29
C LEU A 264 -11.12 -2.16 13.36
N GLY A 265 -12.19 -1.46 12.99
CA GLY A 265 -13.35 -1.23 13.86
C GLY A 265 -13.13 -0.31 15.06
N VAL A 266 -11.98 0.36 15.17
CA VAL A 266 -11.75 1.36 16.22
C VAL A 266 -12.53 2.62 15.89
N THR A 267 -13.58 2.88 16.67
CA THR A 267 -14.50 4.01 16.49
C THR A 267 -14.02 5.28 17.20
N ASP A 268 -13.42 5.14 18.39
CA ASP A 268 -12.75 6.23 19.10
C ASP A 268 -11.27 5.90 19.30
N PRO A 269 -10.37 6.42 18.44
CA PRO A 269 -8.95 6.16 18.54
C PRO A 269 -8.29 6.81 19.75
N LYS A 270 -8.90 7.85 20.34
CA LYS A 270 -8.34 8.52 21.53
C LYS A 270 -8.65 7.77 22.83
N ALA A 271 -9.81 7.10 22.88
CA ALA A 271 -10.19 6.26 24.01
C ALA A 271 -9.44 4.93 24.06
N ASN A 272 -8.83 4.52 22.94
CA ASN A 272 -8.08 3.28 22.82
C ASN A 272 -6.59 3.48 23.10
N ASP A 273 -6.05 2.87 24.16
CA ASP A 273 -4.65 3.06 24.54
C ASP A 273 -3.65 2.60 23.47
N GLU A 274 -3.90 1.47 22.80
CA GLU A 274 -3.00 0.97 21.76
C GLU A 274 -3.00 1.90 20.55
N THR A 275 -4.17 2.41 20.15
CA THR A 275 -4.26 3.40 19.05
C THR A 275 -3.64 4.73 19.44
N ARG A 276 -3.87 5.21 20.66
CA ARG A 276 -3.28 6.46 21.17
C ARG A 276 -1.76 6.40 21.19
N LEU A 277 -1.18 5.27 21.64
CA LEU A 277 0.27 5.07 21.63
C LEU A 277 0.83 5.01 20.21
N GLU A 278 0.16 4.32 19.28
CA GLU A 278 0.57 4.29 17.87
C GLU A 278 0.57 5.70 17.25
N MET A 279 -0.47 6.49 17.51
CA MET A 279 -0.56 7.88 17.04
C MET A 279 0.53 8.77 17.66
N PHE A 280 0.82 8.58 18.96
CA PHE A 280 1.89 9.27 19.67
C PHE A 280 3.25 8.97 19.05
N ASP A 281 3.56 7.69 18.83
CA ASP A 281 4.82 7.25 18.24
C ASP A 281 4.99 7.80 16.82
N TRP A 282 3.92 7.83 16.01
CA TRP A 282 3.97 8.42 14.67
C TRP A 282 4.25 9.91 14.70
N TYR A 283 3.58 10.65 15.58
CA TYR A 283 3.80 12.09 15.72
C TYR A 283 5.25 12.37 16.13
N HIS A 284 5.74 11.73 17.18
CA HIS A 284 7.08 11.97 17.69
C HIS A 284 8.18 11.47 16.75
N SER A 285 7.97 10.36 16.04
CA SER A 285 8.93 9.89 15.02
C SER A 285 9.10 10.91 13.90
N MET A 286 7.99 11.48 13.40
CA MET A 286 8.02 12.48 12.32
C MET A 286 8.49 13.85 12.83
N ALA A 287 8.14 14.22 14.06
CA ALA A 287 8.55 15.48 14.66
C ALA A 287 10.05 15.54 14.95
N ALA A 288 10.73 14.39 15.12
CA ALA A 288 12.16 14.32 15.41
C ALA A 288 13.03 14.96 14.31
N THR A 289 12.64 14.82 13.04
CA THR A 289 13.38 15.40 11.91
C THR A 289 12.80 16.72 11.42
N ARG A 290 11.63 17.15 11.95
CA ARG A 290 10.78 18.30 11.54
C ARG A 290 10.33 18.29 10.07
N ILE A 291 11.26 18.04 9.15
CA ILE A 291 11.08 17.93 7.70
C ILE A 291 10.00 16.90 7.37
N GLU A 292 10.05 15.72 8.00
CA GLU A 292 9.09 14.64 7.71
C GLU A 292 7.65 15.03 8.07
N LEU A 293 7.44 15.61 9.25
CA LEU A 293 6.12 16.04 9.69
C LEU A 293 5.55 17.14 8.78
N ILE A 294 6.37 18.14 8.42
CA ILE A 294 5.93 19.23 7.55
C ILE A 294 5.64 18.71 6.15
N ALA A 295 6.53 17.87 5.58
CA ALA A 295 6.33 17.28 4.26
C ALA A 295 5.06 16.39 4.21
N TYR A 296 4.77 15.67 5.30
CA TYR A 296 3.52 14.93 5.44
C TYR A 296 2.31 15.86 5.30
N PHE A 297 2.26 16.96 6.06
CA PHE A 297 1.14 17.91 6.00
C PHE A 297 1.09 18.70 4.69
N GLN A 298 2.21 19.11 4.11
CA GLN A 298 2.26 19.72 2.78
C GLN A 298 1.63 18.81 1.73
N ASN A 299 1.98 17.51 1.74
CA ASN A 299 1.37 16.53 0.84
C ASN A 299 -0.14 16.35 1.11
N GLN A 300 -0.53 16.16 2.37
CA GLN A 300 -1.92 15.92 2.74
C GLN A 300 -2.83 17.13 2.45
N LEU A 301 -2.37 18.35 2.74
CA LEU A 301 -3.12 19.59 2.50
C LEU A 301 -3.16 19.96 1.02
N ARG A 302 -2.09 19.65 0.25
CA ARG A 302 -2.13 19.81 -1.21
C ARG A 302 -3.15 18.91 -1.86
N ARG A 303 -3.18 17.63 -1.47
CA ARG A 303 -4.20 16.67 -1.96
C ARG A 303 -5.63 17.15 -1.67
N ARG A 304 -5.85 17.79 -0.52
CA ARG A 304 -7.16 18.31 -0.11
C ARG A 304 -7.46 19.69 -0.72
N GLY A 305 -6.53 20.28 -1.47
CA GLY A 305 -6.70 21.58 -2.13
C GLY A 305 -6.58 22.78 -1.19
N PHE A 306 -6.00 22.61 0.00
CA PHE A 306 -5.74 23.70 0.94
C PHE A 306 -4.40 24.39 0.68
N TYR A 307 -3.44 23.67 0.10
CA TYR A 307 -2.07 24.14 -0.13
C TYR A 307 -1.67 23.97 -1.60
N ASP A 308 -0.99 24.96 -2.17
CA ASP A 308 -0.43 24.94 -3.52
C ASP A 308 1.02 25.46 -3.47
N GLY A 309 1.94 24.57 -3.13
CA GLY A 309 3.35 24.85 -2.96
C GLY A 309 4.22 23.59 -2.97
N PRO A 310 5.54 23.74 -2.75
CA PRO A 310 6.50 22.63 -2.71
C PRO A 310 6.25 21.70 -1.52
N ILE A 311 6.59 20.43 -1.68
CA ILE A 311 6.70 19.46 -0.57
C ILE A 311 8.19 19.32 -0.21
N ASP A 312 8.73 20.35 0.44
CA ASP A 312 10.14 20.45 0.85
C ASP A 312 10.37 20.19 2.33
N GLY A 313 9.30 20.10 3.14
CA GLY A 313 9.39 19.97 4.59
C GLY A 313 9.79 21.28 5.30
N GLU A 314 9.66 22.43 4.63
CA GLU A 314 9.93 23.75 5.21
C GLU A 314 8.63 24.53 5.49
N PHE A 315 8.66 25.36 6.54
CA PHE A 315 7.57 26.30 6.80
C PHE A 315 7.66 27.48 5.84
N ASN A 316 6.51 27.89 5.32
CA ASN A 316 6.33 29.04 4.47
C ASN A 316 4.93 29.65 4.69
N PRO A 317 4.69 30.91 4.30
CA PRO A 317 3.40 31.56 4.55
C PRO A 317 2.20 30.81 3.98
N ALA A 318 2.37 30.07 2.88
CA ALA A 318 1.29 29.32 2.26
C ALA A 318 0.92 28.06 3.05
N ILE A 319 1.90 27.32 3.59
CA ILE A 319 1.60 26.17 4.45
C ILE A 319 1.05 26.62 5.81
N ASP A 320 1.50 27.77 6.35
CA ASP A 320 0.94 28.33 7.58
C ASP A 320 -0.55 28.67 7.43
N GLU A 321 -0.91 29.34 6.33
CA GLU A 321 -2.30 29.64 6.01
C GLU A 321 -3.12 28.36 5.77
N ALA A 322 -2.56 27.37 5.07
CA ALA A 322 -3.23 26.10 4.83
C ALA A 322 -3.50 25.34 6.15
N ILE A 323 -2.52 25.29 7.06
CA ILE A 323 -2.68 24.70 8.39
C ILE A 323 -3.75 25.44 9.18
N ALA A 324 -3.68 26.77 9.23
CA ALA A 324 -4.65 27.60 9.96
C ALA A 324 -6.10 27.38 9.47
N ASN A 325 -6.29 27.34 8.15
CA ASN A 325 -7.60 27.13 7.53
C ASN A 325 -8.12 25.70 7.75
N TYR A 326 -7.24 24.70 7.68
CA TYR A 326 -7.62 23.32 7.90
C TYR A 326 -7.95 23.04 9.37
N ARG A 327 -7.18 23.60 10.30
CA ARG A 327 -7.47 23.57 11.75
C ARG A 327 -8.83 24.19 12.06
N ALA A 328 -9.15 25.33 11.46
CA ALA A 328 -10.46 25.96 11.60
C ALA A 328 -11.60 25.04 11.12
N ALA A 329 -11.39 24.34 10.00
CA ALA A 329 -12.37 23.39 9.46
C ALA A 329 -12.59 22.17 10.39
N LEU A 330 -11.59 21.83 11.22
CA LEU A 330 -11.70 20.82 12.27
C LEU A 330 -12.24 21.37 13.61
N GLY A 331 -12.58 22.66 13.69
CA GLY A 331 -13.05 23.30 14.92
C GLY A 331 -11.93 23.63 15.93
N LEU A 332 -10.66 23.65 15.50
CA LEU A 332 -9.52 24.01 16.33
C LEU A 332 -9.14 25.50 16.16
N SER A 333 -8.26 26.00 17.04
CA SER A 333 -7.62 27.32 16.90
C SER A 333 -6.93 27.46 15.53
N ARG A 334 -7.00 28.67 14.94
CA ARG A 334 -6.33 29.04 13.68
C ARG A 334 -4.81 29.22 13.79
N GLU A 335 -4.22 28.94 14.95
CA GLU A 335 -2.77 28.98 15.13
C GLU A 335 -2.09 27.99 14.17
N ALA A 336 -1.10 28.46 13.40
CA ALA A 336 -0.39 27.66 12.40
C ALA A 336 0.66 26.72 13.03
N VAL A 337 0.20 25.83 13.91
CA VAL A 337 1.07 24.87 14.62
C VAL A 337 0.71 23.44 14.26
N LEU A 338 1.75 22.63 14.05
CA LEU A 338 1.67 21.18 13.88
C LEU A 338 1.87 20.49 15.23
N ASN A 339 0.93 20.67 16.15
CA ASN A 339 0.96 20.04 17.46
C ASN A 339 0.25 18.68 17.45
N GLU A 340 0.45 17.92 18.53
CA GLU A 340 -0.15 16.59 18.73
C GLU A 340 -1.68 16.63 18.59
N ASP A 341 -2.35 17.63 19.19
CA ASP A 341 -3.81 17.78 19.12
C ASP A 341 -4.32 17.89 17.68
N PHE A 342 -3.62 18.65 16.85
CA PHE A 342 -3.97 18.78 15.45
C PHE A 342 -3.71 17.51 14.66
N PHE A 343 -2.57 16.85 14.90
CA PHE A 343 -2.27 15.57 14.28
C PHE A 343 -3.34 14.52 14.61
N TYR A 344 -3.79 14.47 15.86
CA TYR A 344 -4.82 13.52 16.28
C TYR A 344 -6.20 13.87 15.71
N ALA A 345 -6.57 15.15 15.74
CA ALA A 345 -7.81 15.61 15.11
C ALA A 345 -7.81 15.34 13.60
N PHE A 346 -6.66 15.49 12.95
CA PHE A 346 -6.49 15.18 11.54
C PHE A 346 -6.72 13.69 11.25
N LEU A 347 -6.07 12.79 12.00
CA LEU A 347 -6.22 11.34 11.80
C LEU A 347 -7.62 10.80 12.14
N ALA A 348 -8.34 11.46 13.05
CA ALA A 348 -9.71 11.09 13.40
C ALA A 348 -10.77 11.69 12.46
N ALA A 349 -10.39 12.64 11.60
CA ALA A 349 -11.35 13.37 10.77
C ALA A 349 -11.82 12.56 9.55
N ASP A 350 -13.10 12.69 9.22
CA ASP A 350 -13.61 12.28 7.92
C ASP A 350 -13.31 13.37 6.89
N HIS A 351 -12.20 13.20 6.18
CA HIS A 351 -11.71 14.15 5.18
C HIS A 351 -12.65 14.39 4.00
N THR A 352 -13.60 13.48 3.76
CA THR A 352 -14.57 13.63 2.67
C THR A 352 -15.63 14.70 2.98
N LYS A 353 -15.83 15.01 4.26
CA LYS A 353 -16.79 16.00 4.74
C LYS A 353 -16.22 17.42 4.85
N ILE A 354 -14.90 17.58 4.69
CA ILE A 354 -14.24 18.88 4.79
C ILE A 354 -14.27 19.55 3.41
N PRO A 355 -14.99 20.68 3.25
CA PRO A 355 -15.09 21.35 1.96
C PRO A 355 -13.74 21.95 1.56
N ARG A 356 -13.40 21.86 0.28
CA ARG A 356 -12.22 22.52 -0.26
C ARG A 356 -12.41 24.04 -0.26
N PRO A 357 -11.38 24.83 0.06
CA PRO A 357 -11.47 26.28 -0.07
C PRO A 357 -11.62 26.68 -1.55
N ALA A 358 -12.18 27.87 -1.79
CA ALA A 358 -12.38 28.38 -3.14
C ALA A 358 -11.04 28.59 -3.89
N GLN A 359 -9.98 28.95 -3.15
CA GLN A 359 -8.61 28.99 -3.66
C GLN A 359 -7.67 28.38 -2.61
N PRO A 360 -6.68 27.56 -3.03
CA PRO A 360 -5.64 27.07 -2.13
C PRO A 360 -4.74 28.22 -1.68
N ALA A 361 -4.12 28.08 -0.51
CA ALA A 361 -3.02 28.94 -0.10
C ALA A 361 -1.83 28.70 -1.04
N ARG A 362 -1.47 29.72 -1.83
CA ARG A 362 -0.47 29.62 -2.88
C ARG A 362 0.89 30.06 -2.38
N PHE A 363 1.89 29.21 -2.60
CA PHE A 363 3.27 29.58 -2.44
C PHE A 363 3.66 30.57 -3.53
N ALA A 364 3.88 31.82 -3.14
CA ALA A 364 4.74 32.71 -3.89
C ALA A 364 6.16 32.38 -3.43
N GLY A 365 6.98 31.82 -4.32
CA GLY A 365 8.43 31.77 -4.08
C GLY A 365 8.97 33.18 -3.82
N PRO A 366 10.26 33.33 -3.47
CA PRO A 366 10.88 34.64 -3.50
C PRO A 366 10.75 35.18 -4.92
N ALA A 367 9.69 35.93 -5.17
CA ALA A 367 9.51 36.67 -6.39
C ALA A 367 10.75 37.53 -6.47
N GLN A 368 11.42 37.51 -7.63
CA GLN A 368 12.11 38.68 -8.13
C GLN A 368 11.29 39.86 -7.65
N VAL A 369 11.87 40.62 -6.72
CA VAL A 369 11.28 41.83 -6.21
C VAL A 369 11.06 42.64 -7.48
N ALA A 370 9.84 42.63 -8.01
CA ALA A 370 9.41 43.60 -8.99
C ALA A 370 9.71 44.89 -8.26
N ALA A 371 10.81 45.53 -8.68
CA ALA A 371 11.47 46.56 -7.93
C ALA A 371 10.38 47.47 -7.40
N ALA A 372 10.17 47.44 -6.08
CA ALA A 372 9.36 48.44 -5.44
C ALA A 372 10.11 49.72 -5.78
N ALA A 373 9.58 50.45 -6.77
CA ALA A 373 10.09 51.74 -7.16
C ALA A 373 10.27 52.51 -5.85
N PRO A 374 11.45 53.10 -5.60
CA PRO A 374 11.70 53.77 -4.33
C PRO A 374 10.61 54.82 -4.13
N ALA A 375 9.91 54.70 -3.01
CA ALA A 375 8.91 55.66 -2.58
C ALA A 375 9.57 57.05 -2.63
N PRO A 376 8.99 58.04 -3.34
CA PRO A 376 9.51 59.40 -3.28
C PRO A 376 9.35 59.91 -1.85
N ALA A 377 10.46 60.42 -1.31
CA ALA A 377 10.56 60.99 0.01
C ALA A 377 9.50 62.07 0.24
N ALA A 378 8.96 62.07 1.47
CA ALA A 378 8.03 63.05 1.96
C ALA A 378 8.60 64.48 1.87
N ALA A 379 7.84 65.38 1.22
CA ALA A 379 7.94 66.81 1.43
C ALA A 379 6.59 67.32 1.96
N ALA A 380 6.65 68.02 3.09
CA ALA A 380 5.52 68.62 3.81
C ALA A 380 5.03 69.93 3.10
N PRO A 381 3.89 70.52 3.52
CA PRO A 381 2.84 70.95 2.59
C PRO A 381 2.84 72.44 2.24
N THR A 382 2.19 72.78 1.12
CA THR A 382 1.55 74.10 0.92
C THR A 382 0.21 73.93 0.20
N ALA A 383 -0.82 74.59 0.74
CA ALA A 383 -2.15 74.75 0.14
C ALA A 383 -2.06 75.51 -1.20
N THR A 384 -2.96 75.43 -2.18
CA THR A 384 -4.42 75.68 -2.12
C THR A 384 -5.05 75.32 -3.49
N ALA A 385 -6.29 74.81 -3.45
CA ALA A 385 -7.38 74.82 -4.44
C ALA A 385 -7.12 74.94 -5.96
N THR A 386 -7.64 73.99 -6.76
CA THR A 386 -8.86 74.18 -7.59
C THR A 386 -9.30 72.85 -8.23
N ALA A 387 -10.62 72.65 -8.28
CA ALA A 387 -11.26 71.50 -8.92
C ALA A 387 -11.25 71.63 -10.45
N ALA A 388 -10.80 70.58 -11.14
CA ALA A 388 -11.08 70.35 -12.55
C ALA A 388 -11.18 68.84 -12.77
N ALA A 389 -12.38 68.39 -13.16
CA ALA A 389 -12.66 67.02 -13.56
C ALA A 389 -12.06 66.75 -14.94
N ALA A 390 -11.25 65.70 -15.06
CA ALA A 390 -10.77 65.12 -16.30
C ALA A 390 -10.59 63.59 -16.09
N PRO A 391 -10.69 62.78 -17.16
CA PRO A 391 -11.38 61.49 -17.12
C PRO A 391 -10.56 60.35 -16.52
N ALA A 392 -11.29 59.34 -16.02
CA ALA A 392 -10.77 58.08 -15.53
C ALA A 392 -9.85 57.42 -16.57
N THR A 393 -8.55 57.48 -16.31
CA THR A 393 -7.56 56.63 -16.95
C THR A 393 -7.78 55.20 -16.48
N ALA A 394 -7.98 54.31 -17.45
CA ALA A 394 -8.08 52.88 -17.27
C ALA A 394 -6.95 52.38 -16.35
N GLY A 395 -7.33 51.66 -15.30
CA GLY A 395 -6.38 50.95 -14.46
C GLY A 395 -5.50 50.04 -15.31
N PRO A 396 -4.23 49.83 -14.94
CA PRO A 396 -3.33 48.98 -15.69
C PRO A 396 -3.99 47.62 -15.88
N ALA A 397 -4.17 47.24 -17.15
CA ALA A 397 -4.65 45.93 -17.54
C ALA A 397 -3.86 44.87 -16.76
N ALA A 398 -4.59 43.95 -16.14
CA ALA A 398 -3.99 42.76 -15.53
C ALA A 398 -2.98 42.17 -16.53
N PRO A 399 -1.73 41.90 -16.12
CA PRO A 399 -0.74 41.37 -17.04
C PRO A 399 -1.31 40.12 -17.70
N ALA A 400 -1.38 40.14 -19.03
CA ALA A 400 -1.79 38.99 -19.81
C ALA A 400 -0.97 37.79 -19.35
N ALA A 401 -1.63 36.76 -18.83
CA ALA A 401 -0.96 35.59 -18.29
C ALA A 401 -0.04 35.02 -19.37
N THR A 402 1.27 35.09 -19.14
CA THR A 402 2.26 34.51 -20.05
C THR A 402 1.91 33.02 -20.21
N PRO A 403 1.78 32.51 -21.45
CA PRO A 403 1.42 31.12 -21.65
C PRO A 403 2.52 30.24 -21.04
N LEU A 404 2.12 29.26 -20.24
CA LEU A 404 3.03 28.24 -19.69
C LEU A 404 3.76 27.58 -20.85
N LYS A 405 5.09 27.54 -20.78
CA LYS A 405 5.95 26.80 -21.71
C LYS A 405 6.70 25.73 -20.95
N LEU A 406 7.01 24.64 -21.64
CA LEU A 406 7.82 23.55 -21.13
C LEU A 406 9.01 23.37 -22.07
N THR A 407 10.17 23.09 -21.51
CA THR A 407 11.34 22.69 -22.30
C THR A 407 11.70 21.26 -21.92
N LEU A 408 11.91 20.43 -22.94
CA LEU A 408 12.33 19.03 -22.80
C LEU A 408 13.48 18.78 -23.78
N ALA A 409 14.64 18.40 -23.27
CA ALA A 409 15.82 18.14 -24.09
C ALA A 409 16.62 16.94 -23.58
N THR A 410 17.41 16.34 -24.47
CA THR A 410 18.43 15.34 -24.14
C THR A 410 19.81 15.98 -24.05
N SER A 411 20.77 15.25 -23.48
CA SER A 411 22.19 15.62 -23.56
C SER A 411 22.59 15.89 -25.01
N LYS A 412 23.09 17.11 -25.29
CA LYS A 412 23.48 17.59 -26.63
C LYS A 412 22.36 17.54 -27.69
N GLN A 413 21.09 17.56 -27.29
CA GLN A 413 19.94 17.43 -28.21
C GLN A 413 19.97 16.16 -29.08
N GLN A 414 20.59 15.09 -28.57
CA GLN A 414 20.69 13.81 -29.25
C GLN A 414 19.32 13.12 -29.31
N THR A 415 18.89 12.71 -30.51
CA THR A 415 17.63 11.96 -30.73
C THR A 415 17.87 10.53 -31.18
N ARG A 416 19.12 10.15 -31.45
CA ARG A 416 19.52 8.79 -31.84
C ARG A 416 20.42 8.18 -30.79
N PHE A 417 20.11 6.99 -30.30
CA PHE A 417 20.84 6.32 -29.22
C PHE A 417 21.21 4.89 -29.64
N ALA A 418 22.35 4.37 -29.20
CA ALA A 418 22.64 2.94 -29.36
C ALA A 418 21.66 2.12 -28.52
N ARG A 419 21.40 0.88 -28.90
CA ARG A 419 20.49 0.00 -28.17
C ARG A 419 20.99 -0.20 -26.74
N GLY A 420 20.14 0.04 -25.74
CA GLY A 420 20.50 0.02 -24.32
C GLY A 420 21.31 1.23 -23.83
N GLU A 421 21.62 2.22 -24.69
CA GLU A 421 22.27 3.47 -24.26
C GLU A 421 21.32 4.24 -23.33
N PRO A 422 21.80 4.76 -22.18
CA PRO A 422 21.00 5.57 -21.28
C PRO A 422 20.56 6.88 -21.93
N ILE A 423 19.32 7.28 -21.68
CA ILE A 423 18.71 8.51 -22.13
C ILE A 423 18.56 9.44 -20.92
N ASN A 424 19.34 10.52 -20.89
CA ASN A 424 19.24 11.56 -19.87
C ASN A 424 18.46 12.75 -20.42
N LEU A 425 17.45 13.18 -19.68
CA LEU A 425 16.56 14.29 -20.01
C LEU A 425 16.78 15.47 -19.07
N SER A 426 16.70 16.68 -19.61
CA SER A 426 16.55 17.93 -18.87
C SER A 426 15.17 18.51 -19.14
N LEU A 427 14.49 18.90 -18.06
CA LEU A 427 13.15 19.44 -18.11
C LEU A 427 13.06 20.73 -17.28
N ALA A 428 12.56 21.81 -17.89
CA ALA A 428 12.35 23.09 -17.21
C ALA A 428 11.06 23.78 -17.67
N PRO A 429 10.12 24.10 -16.77
CA PRO A 429 8.94 24.91 -17.10
C PRO A 429 9.27 26.42 -17.04
N SER A 430 8.53 27.25 -17.78
CA SER A 430 8.74 28.72 -17.80
C SER A 430 8.23 29.45 -16.55
N GLN A 431 7.40 28.79 -15.76
CA GLN A 431 6.85 29.25 -14.49
C GLN A 431 6.60 28.02 -13.63
N ASP A 432 6.38 28.21 -12.33
CA ASP A 432 6.05 27.10 -11.43
C ASP A 432 4.87 26.29 -11.98
N ALA A 433 5.10 24.99 -12.16
CA ALA A 433 4.12 24.11 -12.79
C ALA A 433 4.22 22.69 -12.26
N HIS A 434 3.12 21.96 -12.36
CA HIS A 434 3.07 20.52 -12.12
C HIS A 434 3.34 19.76 -13.42
N VAL A 435 4.36 18.91 -13.41
CA VAL A 435 4.82 18.20 -14.61
C VAL A 435 4.58 16.69 -14.49
N TYR A 436 4.19 16.09 -15.61
CA TYR A 436 3.93 14.66 -15.75
C TYR A 436 4.55 14.16 -17.05
N CYS A 437 5.37 13.13 -17.00
CA CYS A 437 6.04 12.57 -18.16
C CYS A 437 5.74 11.09 -18.38
N TYR A 438 5.53 10.76 -19.65
CA TYR A 438 5.15 9.45 -20.15
C TYR A 438 6.10 9.03 -21.27
N LEU A 439 6.42 7.75 -21.33
CA LEU A 439 7.16 7.12 -22.42
C LEU A 439 6.20 6.20 -23.17
N GLN A 440 6.09 6.38 -24.48
CA GLN A 440 5.50 5.41 -25.38
C GLN A 440 6.60 4.58 -26.03
N ASP A 441 6.60 3.28 -25.77
CA ASP A 441 7.57 2.32 -26.29
C ASP A 441 7.29 1.93 -27.76
N GLU A 442 8.13 1.06 -28.32
CA GLU A 442 7.97 0.57 -29.70
C GLU A 442 6.74 -0.33 -29.92
N ASP A 443 6.18 -0.92 -28.85
CA ASP A 443 4.96 -1.71 -28.89
C ASP A 443 3.71 -0.81 -28.68
N ALA A 444 3.88 0.51 -28.73
CA ALA A 444 2.88 1.53 -28.46
C ALA A 444 2.28 1.49 -27.04
N LYS A 445 2.96 0.84 -26.08
CA LYS A 445 2.57 0.85 -24.67
C LYS A 445 3.08 2.13 -24.04
N VAL A 446 2.26 2.72 -23.17
CA VAL A 446 2.60 3.95 -22.46
C VAL A 446 2.88 3.67 -21.00
N VAL A 447 3.99 4.20 -20.49
CA VAL A 447 4.37 4.12 -19.07
C VAL A 447 4.56 5.52 -18.49
N ARG A 448 4.09 5.75 -17.27
CA ARG A 448 4.42 6.98 -16.50
C ARG A 448 5.77 6.78 -15.84
N PHE A 449 6.71 7.69 -16.07
CA PHE A 449 8.01 7.68 -15.40
C PHE A 449 8.26 8.92 -14.54
N PHE A 450 7.41 9.96 -14.63
CA PHE A 450 7.43 11.11 -13.72
C PHE A 450 6.02 11.70 -13.50
N PRO A 451 5.63 12.07 -12.28
CA PRO A 451 6.27 11.74 -11.01
C PRO A 451 6.34 10.22 -10.81
N ASN A 452 7.18 9.75 -9.90
CA ASN A 452 7.38 8.32 -9.65
C ASN A 452 7.67 8.04 -8.16
N ARG A 453 7.95 6.79 -7.81
CA ARG A 453 8.23 6.35 -6.44
C ARG A 453 9.46 7.01 -5.80
N PHE A 454 10.41 7.51 -6.60
CA PHE A 454 11.64 8.17 -6.15
C PHE A 454 11.49 9.69 -6.05
N ALA A 455 10.65 10.29 -6.90
CA ALA A 455 10.30 11.71 -6.87
C ALA A 455 8.78 11.87 -7.00
N ARG A 456 8.12 12.01 -5.85
CA ARG A 456 6.65 12.05 -5.74
C ARG A 456 6.07 13.45 -6.00
N ASP A 457 6.86 14.50 -5.80
CA ASP A 457 6.40 15.85 -6.05
C ASP A 457 6.37 16.14 -7.56
N SER A 458 5.18 16.47 -8.08
CA SER A 458 5.02 16.90 -9.47
C SER A 458 5.39 18.37 -9.68
N ARG A 459 5.44 19.18 -8.61
CA ARG A 459 5.73 20.61 -8.73
C ARG A 459 7.21 20.81 -9.07
N ILE A 460 7.47 21.56 -10.12
CA ILE A 460 8.80 22.01 -10.52
C ILE A 460 8.78 23.53 -10.54
N ALA A 461 9.72 24.14 -9.82
CA ALA A 461 9.88 25.59 -9.81
C ALA A 461 10.46 26.09 -11.13
N ALA A 462 10.08 27.29 -11.56
CA ALA A 462 10.60 27.91 -12.78
C ALA A 462 12.13 28.08 -12.78
N SER A 463 12.72 28.23 -11.60
CA SER A 463 14.16 28.40 -11.39
C SER A 463 14.95 27.08 -11.44
N GLN A 464 14.28 25.93 -11.49
CA GLN A 464 14.90 24.63 -11.37
C GLN A 464 14.80 23.85 -12.69
N THR A 465 15.93 23.33 -13.16
CA THR A 465 15.95 22.31 -14.21
C THR A 465 15.95 20.93 -13.55
N LEU A 466 14.94 20.13 -13.83
CA LEU A 466 14.87 18.75 -13.37
C LEU A 466 15.66 17.84 -14.34
N ALA A 467 16.62 17.10 -13.80
CA ALA A 467 17.30 16.03 -14.52
C ALA A 467 16.57 14.70 -14.29
N LEU A 468 16.23 13.98 -15.36
CA LEU A 468 15.61 12.65 -15.31
C LEU A 468 16.50 11.65 -16.07
N PRO A 469 16.91 10.52 -15.48
CA PRO A 469 16.61 10.03 -14.11
C PRO A 469 17.29 10.78 -12.95
N GLY A 470 18.41 11.49 -13.18
CA GLY A 470 19.15 12.17 -12.10
C GLY A 470 19.66 11.18 -11.04
N ASP A 471 19.45 11.49 -9.76
CA ASP A 471 19.81 10.61 -8.62
C ASP A 471 18.78 9.50 -8.34
N MET A 472 17.71 9.41 -9.15
CA MET A 472 16.65 8.42 -8.95
C MET A 472 17.12 7.02 -9.36
N ARG A 473 16.67 6.00 -8.64
CA ARG A 473 17.07 4.59 -8.84
C ARG A 473 16.30 3.89 -9.98
N PHE A 474 16.23 4.53 -11.14
CA PHE A 474 15.75 3.94 -12.38
C PHE A 474 16.61 4.38 -13.56
N GLN A 475 16.55 3.63 -14.66
CA GLN A 475 17.26 3.98 -15.88
C GLN A 475 16.27 4.07 -17.04
N LEU A 476 16.33 5.17 -17.78
CA LEU A 476 15.69 5.29 -19.09
C LEU A 476 16.73 4.87 -20.13
N SER A 477 16.47 3.83 -20.93
CA SER A 477 17.41 3.35 -21.94
C SER A 477 16.69 3.07 -23.26
N MET A 478 17.41 3.25 -24.36
CA MET A 478 16.86 3.01 -25.70
C MET A 478 16.53 1.53 -25.89
N ASN A 479 15.35 1.24 -26.46
CA ASN A 479 14.91 -0.15 -26.67
C ASN A 479 15.91 -1.02 -27.47
N SER A 480 15.82 -2.33 -27.25
CA SER A 480 16.67 -3.33 -27.92
C SER A 480 16.19 -3.69 -29.33
N LYS A 481 14.89 -3.47 -29.62
CA LYS A 481 14.26 -3.81 -30.91
C LYS A 481 14.57 -2.82 -32.03
N GLY A 482 15.10 -1.64 -31.70
CA GLY A 482 15.43 -0.61 -32.68
C GLY A 482 14.23 0.24 -33.14
N GLY A 483 13.11 0.19 -32.41
CA GLY A 483 11.92 0.98 -32.71
C GLY A 483 12.06 2.42 -32.25
N SER A 484 11.25 3.33 -32.80
CA SER A 484 11.19 4.71 -32.29
C SER A 484 10.27 4.80 -31.08
N GLU A 485 10.71 5.48 -30.04
CA GLU A 485 9.94 5.74 -28.82
C GLU A 485 9.61 7.23 -28.73
N THR A 486 8.52 7.56 -28.05
CA THR A 486 8.10 8.95 -27.86
C THR A 486 7.96 9.27 -26.39
N ILE A 487 8.70 10.27 -25.94
CA ILE A 487 8.61 10.84 -24.61
C ILE A 487 7.68 12.05 -24.68
N ALA A 488 6.62 12.06 -23.89
CA ALA A 488 5.68 13.16 -23.82
C ALA A 488 5.60 13.68 -22.38
N CYS A 489 5.86 14.97 -22.19
CA CYS A 489 5.73 15.64 -20.90
C CYS A 489 4.66 16.74 -20.97
N PHE A 490 3.84 16.81 -19.93
CA PHE A 490 2.75 17.76 -19.77
C PHE A 490 3.01 18.62 -18.55
N ALA A 491 2.92 19.94 -18.68
CA ALA A 491 2.99 20.89 -17.58
C ALA A 491 1.65 21.59 -17.38
N THR A 492 1.20 21.71 -16.13
CA THR A 492 -0.07 22.34 -15.75
C THR A 492 0.13 23.34 -14.61
N PRO A 493 -0.63 24.45 -14.55
CA PRO A 493 -0.46 25.45 -13.48
C PRO A 493 -0.90 24.96 -12.08
N ARG A 494 -1.70 23.89 -12.00
CA ARG A 494 -2.25 23.33 -10.76
C ARG A 494 -2.10 21.82 -10.78
N ASP A 495 -2.06 21.17 -9.62
CA ASP A 495 -2.07 19.71 -9.55
C ASP A 495 -3.41 19.17 -10.07
N VAL A 496 -3.36 18.47 -11.19
CA VAL A 496 -4.54 17.90 -11.86
C VAL A 496 -4.71 16.40 -11.61
N VAL A 497 -3.82 15.74 -10.86
CA VAL A 497 -3.86 14.26 -10.74
C VAL A 497 -5.18 13.76 -10.17
N ALA A 498 -5.73 14.45 -9.17
CA ALA A 498 -7.02 14.09 -8.59
C ALA A 498 -8.19 14.17 -9.57
N SER A 499 -8.04 14.90 -10.68
CA SER A 499 -9.05 15.07 -11.73
C SER A 499 -8.81 14.15 -12.93
N LEU A 500 -7.69 13.42 -12.98
CA LEU A 500 -7.39 12.46 -14.03
C LEU A 500 -8.07 11.11 -13.75
N PRO A 501 -8.47 10.36 -14.80
CA PRO A 501 -8.91 8.98 -14.64
C PRO A 501 -7.80 8.12 -14.01
N GLN A 502 -8.14 7.30 -13.01
CA GLN A 502 -7.18 6.46 -12.29
C GLN A 502 -6.39 5.52 -13.22
N ALA A 503 -7.00 5.07 -14.32
CA ALA A 503 -6.35 4.24 -15.33
C ALA A 503 -5.19 4.94 -16.08
N LEU A 504 -5.20 6.28 -16.16
CA LEU A 504 -4.17 7.08 -16.83
C LEU A 504 -3.10 7.60 -15.86
N VAL A 505 -3.41 7.62 -14.55
CA VAL A 505 -2.42 7.88 -13.50
C VAL A 505 -1.57 6.63 -13.32
N GLY A 506 -2.22 5.49 -13.09
CA GLY A 506 -1.61 4.17 -12.97
C GLY A 506 -0.46 4.07 -11.98
N THR A 507 0.21 2.92 -11.98
CA THR A 507 1.48 2.70 -11.25
C THR A 507 2.63 3.27 -12.07
N ASP A 508 3.62 3.84 -11.42
CA ASP A 508 4.86 4.23 -12.08
C ASP A 508 5.62 3.03 -12.70
N PHE A 509 6.23 3.26 -13.86
CA PHE A 509 6.99 2.27 -14.64
C PHE A 509 6.19 1.02 -15.08
N GLU A 510 4.87 1.12 -15.15
CA GLU A 510 4.00 0.06 -15.66
C GLU A 510 3.23 0.48 -16.92
N PRO A 511 3.02 -0.45 -17.87
CA PRO A 511 2.14 -0.20 -19.00
C PRO A 511 0.72 0.16 -18.55
N LEU A 512 0.26 1.33 -18.99
CA LEU A 512 -1.09 1.81 -18.76
C LEU A 512 -2.07 1.09 -19.70
N PRO A 513 -3.00 0.25 -19.20
CA PRO A 513 -3.85 -0.57 -20.05
C PRO A 513 -4.77 0.29 -20.92
N GLY A 514 -4.68 0.13 -22.25
CA GLY A 514 -5.53 0.83 -23.21
C GLY A 514 -5.25 2.34 -23.33
N ALA A 515 -4.13 2.83 -22.78
CA ALA A 515 -3.74 4.23 -22.89
C ALA A 515 -2.92 4.49 -24.15
N SER A 516 -3.18 5.63 -24.80
CA SER A 516 -2.32 6.21 -25.82
C SER A 516 -1.95 7.64 -25.43
N LEU A 517 -0.89 8.20 -26.02
CA LEU A 517 -0.50 9.59 -25.77
C LEU A 517 -1.62 10.58 -26.09
N ASP A 518 -2.46 10.29 -27.08
CA ASP A 518 -3.63 11.12 -27.42
C ASP A 518 -4.72 11.09 -26.35
N VAL A 519 -5.01 9.91 -25.80
CA VAL A 519 -5.97 9.74 -24.70
C VAL A 519 -5.48 10.46 -23.45
N ILE A 520 -4.18 10.35 -23.16
CA ILE A 520 -3.55 11.05 -22.03
C ILE A 520 -3.65 12.56 -22.24
N ARG A 521 -3.28 13.07 -23.42
CA ARG A 521 -3.39 14.49 -23.76
C ARG A 521 -4.81 15.00 -23.59
N ALA A 522 -5.81 14.27 -24.08
CA ALA A 522 -7.22 14.65 -23.95
C ALA A 522 -7.66 14.74 -22.48
N ALA A 523 -7.19 13.81 -21.63
CA ALA A 523 -7.46 13.84 -20.19
C ALA A 523 -6.81 15.06 -19.51
N PHE A 524 -5.56 15.39 -19.85
CA PHE A 524 -4.88 16.59 -19.33
C PHE A 524 -5.55 17.89 -19.78
N VAL A 525 -5.97 17.99 -21.04
CA VAL A 525 -6.75 19.15 -21.55
C VAL A 525 -8.03 19.32 -20.74
N LYS A 526 -8.77 18.23 -20.52
CA LYS A 526 -10.02 18.25 -19.73
C LYS A 526 -9.77 18.66 -18.27
N ALA A 527 -8.77 18.07 -17.62
CA ALA A 527 -8.48 18.30 -16.21
C ALA A 527 -7.90 19.71 -15.93
N SER A 528 -7.11 20.24 -16.86
CA SER A 528 -6.52 21.58 -16.78
C SER A 528 -7.46 22.71 -17.23
N GLY A 529 -8.62 22.39 -17.82
CA GLY A 529 -9.49 23.38 -18.44
C GLY A 529 -8.85 24.03 -19.68
N GLY A 530 -7.97 23.30 -20.37
CA GLY A 530 -7.27 23.75 -21.58
C GLY A 530 -5.96 24.51 -21.35
N THR A 531 -5.58 24.79 -20.10
CA THR A 531 -4.33 25.50 -19.78
C THR A 531 -3.21 24.50 -19.45
N LEU A 532 -2.44 24.11 -20.46
CA LEU A 532 -1.26 23.25 -20.30
C LEU A 532 -0.16 23.60 -21.31
N ALA A 533 1.07 23.18 -21.01
CA ALA A 533 2.13 23.04 -22.00
C ALA A 533 2.40 21.55 -22.24
N GLN A 534 2.77 21.20 -23.47
CA GLN A 534 3.15 19.84 -23.83
C GLN A 534 4.42 19.90 -24.69
N GLU A 535 5.37 19.03 -24.37
CA GLU A 535 6.54 18.78 -25.21
C GLU A 535 6.66 17.29 -25.52
N ASN A 536 6.98 16.98 -26.78
CA ASN A 536 7.18 15.62 -27.24
C ASN A 536 8.60 15.48 -27.81
N LEU A 537 9.33 14.49 -27.33
CA LEU A 537 10.65 14.15 -27.82
C LEU A 537 10.62 12.73 -28.40
N ARG A 538 10.90 12.62 -29.69
CA ARG A 538 11.06 11.32 -30.35
C ARG A 538 12.50 10.87 -30.28
N VAL A 539 12.72 9.65 -29.79
CA VAL A 539 14.03 9.00 -29.72
C VAL A 539 14.00 7.73 -30.56
N GLN A 540 15.13 7.38 -31.17
CA GLN A 540 15.23 6.20 -32.02
C GLN A 540 16.61 5.55 -31.92
N ALA A 541 16.70 4.28 -32.27
CA ALA A 541 17.99 3.59 -32.29
C ALA A 541 18.91 4.12 -33.41
N LYS A 542 20.22 4.10 -33.17
CA LYS A 542 21.28 4.37 -34.15
C LYS A 542 21.37 3.28 -35.22
#